data_AF-A0A2E6VWA5-F1
#
_entry.id   AF-A0A2E6VWA5-F1
#
_cell.length_a   1.000
_cell.length_b   1.000
_cell.length_c   1.000
_cell.angle_alpha   90.00
_cell.angle_beta   90.00
_cell.angle_gamma   90.00
#
_symmetry.space_group_name_H-M   'P 1'
#
loop_
_entity.id
_entity.type
_entity.pdbx_description
1 polymer ?
#
loop_
_entity_poly.entity_id
_entity_poly.type
_entity_poly.pdbx_seq_one_letter_code
_entity_poly.pdbx_strand_id
1 'polypeptide(L)'
;MLSAQSGLAQEADVRLGDHRNGKKLFDDLISKCRDKCGAVLKADSLNNGNRISVQNNKTLLTSIRNGVEDSDAVNTKLSLLDMLDIVTHLRNHNTALKDFGLDANRAFHGAGTLDEYAKERLEKEGGVLPPKDQETFKVVAFYNVPDAKGPLSVVPDNLSLRDVLEPNLVTGFAVFMPLRNYKGGDYEVAIAVDKDIRIKKMVIRAPDGTAPRDLNRAARRYIGKGNRGKYRRLRGGGAGISKKLEKSIHAAFLLGMEAVYMYERDERERFAL
;
A
#
# COMPACT_ATOMS: atom_id res chain seq x y z
N MET A 1 0.80 42.09 -4.07
CA MET A 1 -0.41 41.24 -4.14
C MET A 1 -0.53 40.74 -5.58
N LEU A 2 -0.24 39.47 -5.83
CA LEU A 2 -0.50 38.80 -7.10
C LEU A 2 -1.24 37.50 -6.76
N SER A 3 -2.52 37.49 -7.15
CA SER A 3 -3.46 36.40 -6.92
C SER A 3 -3.25 35.27 -7.94
N ALA A 4 -3.36 34.06 -7.40
CA ALA A 4 -3.67 32.77 -8.00
C ALA A 4 -4.18 32.74 -9.45
N GLN A 5 -3.61 31.82 -10.23
CA GLN A 5 -4.27 30.96 -11.23
C GLN A 5 -3.39 29.72 -11.44
N SER A 6 -3.78 28.59 -10.86
CA SER A 6 -4.51 27.49 -11.55
C SER A 6 -3.59 26.59 -12.37
N GLY A 7 -3.24 25.45 -11.78
CA GLY A 7 -2.47 24.40 -12.44
C GLY A 7 -2.39 23.11 -11.62
N LEU A 8 -3.46 22.76 -10.88
CA LEU A 8 -3.62 21.39 -10.37
C LEU A 8 -4.13 20.51 -11.52
N ALA A 9 -3.32 20.39 -12.57
CA ALA A 9 -3.45 19.28 -13.50
C ALA A 9 -2.87 18.07 -12.78
N GLN A 10 -3.78 17.20 -12.30
CA GLN A 10 -3.45 15.84 -11.93
C GLN A 10 -2.60 15.23 -13.05
N GLU A 11 -1.34 14.94 -12.74
CA GLU A 11 -0.54 14.10 -13.62
C GLU A 11 -1.28 12.77 -13.74
N ALA A 12 -1.78 12.49 -14.94
CA ALA A 12 -1.88 11.12 -15.41
C ALA A 12 -0.61 10.38 -15.00
N ASP A 13 -0.70 9.09 -14.74
CA ASP A 13 0.43 8.21 -14.41
C ASP A 13 1.40 8.11 -15.61
N VAL A 14 2.02 9.23 -16.00
CA VAL A 14 3.00 9.34 -17.07
C VAL A 14 4.28 8.82 -16.45
N ARG A 15 4.59 7.57 -16.78
CA ARG A 15 5.89 6.95 -16.50
C ARG A 15 6.92 7.65 -17.38
N LEU A 16 7.40 8.80 -16.91
CA LEU A 16 8.34 9.65 -17.62
C LEU A 16 9.78 9.12 -17.59
N GLY A 17 10.07 8.08 -16.81
CA GLY A 17 11.42 7.51 -16.66
C GLY A 17 11.59 6.08 -17.20
N ASP A 18 12.85 5.64 -17.30
CA ASP A 18 13.27 4.29 -17.64
C ASP A 18 13.43 3.43 -16.37
N HIS A 19 12.63 2.37 -16.30
CA HIS A 19 12.69 1.38 -15.22
C HIS A 19 14.06 0.69 -15.07
N ARG A 20 14.73 0.36 -16.18
CA ARG A 20 15.99 -0.39 -16.16
C ARG A 20 17.12 0.51 -15.66
N ASN A 21 17.17 1.74 -16.15
CA ASN A 21 18.13 2.73 -15.64
C ASN A 21 17.84 3.08 -14.18
N GLY A 22 16.57 3.27 -13.83
CA GLY A 22 16.11 3.53 -12.47
C GLY A 22 16.53 2.45 -11.48
N LYS A 23 16.44 1.17 -11.88
CA LYS A 23 16.95 0.04 -11.07
C LYS A 23 18.45 0.19 -10.80
N LYS A 24 19.24 0.42 -11.86
CA LYS A 24 20.69 0.56 -11.75
C LYS A 24 21.07 1.71 -10.82
N LEU A 25 20.42 2.86 -10.97
CA LEU A 25 20.63 4.04 -10.13
C LEU A 25 20.26 3.77 -8.68
N PHE A 26 19.11 3.13 -8.45
CA PHE A 26 18.65 2.79 -7.11
C PHE A 26 19.59 1.79 -6.41
N ASP A 27 20.01 0.72 -7.10
CA ASP A 27 20.96 -0.27 -6.59
C ASP A 27 22.32 0.38 -6.25
N ASP A 28 22.81 1.28 -7.11
CA ASP A 28 24.06 2.04 -6.89
C ASP A 28 23.94 2.94 -5.66
N LEU A 29 22.84 3.69 -5.52
CA LEU A 29 22.59 4.57 -4.37
C LEU A 29 22.54 3.79 -3.06
N ILE A 30 21.80 2.68 -3.01
CA ILE A 30 21.74 1.80 -1.83
C ILE A 30 23.13 1.30 -1.47
N SER A 31 23.91 0.84 -2.45
CA SER A 31 25.25 0.31 -2.21
C SER A 31 26.21 1.34 -1.59
N LYS A 32 26.03 2.61 -1.97
CA LYS A 32 26.87 3.74 -1.53
C LYS A 32 26.44 4.30 -0.17
N CYS A 33 25.14 4.45 0.07
CA CYS A 33 24.64 5.04 1.32
C CYS A 33 24.54 4.03 2.48
N ARG A 34 24.46 2.72 2.19
CA ARG A 34 24.22 1.64 3.17
C ARG A 34 23.05 1.99 4.12
N ASP A 35 23.33 2.17 5.41
CA ASP A 35 22.38 2.48 6.49
C ASP A 35 22.04 3.98 6.60
N LYS A 36 22.80 4.85 5.90
CA LYS A 36 22.66 6.31 5.93
C LYS A 36 21.69 6.87 4.90
N CYS A 37 21.10 6.03 4.04
CA CYS A 37 20.09 6.50 3.10
C CYS A 37 18.88 7.06 3.83
N GLY A 38 18.36 8.18 3.31
CA GLY A 38 17.01 8.64 3.62
C GLY A 38 16.00 7.51 3.41
N ALA A 39 14.94 7.49 4.22
CA ALA A 39 14.14 6.29 4.38
C ALA A 39 13.52 5.74 3.07
N VAL A 40 13.28 6.55 2.01
CA VAL A 40 12.76 6.06 0.71
C VAL A 40 13.80 5.25 -0.08
N LEU A 41 15.08 5.49 0.17
CA LEU A 41 16.21 4.88 -0.51
C LEU A 41 16.77 3.68 0.26
N LYS A 42 16.06 3.17 1.27
CA LYS A 42 16.45 1.93 1.97
C LYS A 42 15.90 0.71 1.24
N ALA A 43 16.61 -0.42 1.29
CA ALA A 43 16.22 -1.65 0.59
C ALA A 43 14.83 -2.18 1.03
N ASP A 44 14.47 -1.97 2.30
CA ASP A 44 13.16 -2.29 2.87
C ASP A 44 12.00 -1.49 2.24
N SER A 45 12.30 -0.38 1.56
CA SER A 45 11.29 0.47 0.90
C SER A 45 10.89 -0.04 -0.48
N LEU A 46 11.63 -0.97 -1.08
CA LEU A 46 11.23 -1.62 -2.34
C LEU A 46 9.96 -2.47 -2.17
N ASN A 47 9.83 -3.13 -1.02
CA ASN A 47 8.70 -4.01 -0.68
C ASN A 47 7.75 -3.37 0.32
N ASN A 48 7.53 -2.06 0.19
CA ASN A 48 6.60 -1.32 1.02
C ASN A 48 5.53 -0.65 0.16
N GLY A 49 4.58 -1.47 -0.31
CA GLY A 49 3.45 -1.04 -1.12
C GLY A 49 2.65 0.06 -0.47
N ASN A 50 2.53 0.02 0.86
CA ASN A 50 1.89 1.07 1.65
C ASN A 50 2.57 2.45 1.49
N ARG A 51 3.89 2.50 1.38
CA ARG A 51 4.64 3.76 1.29
C ARG A 51 4.69 4.29 -0.13
N ILE A 52 5.06 3.45 -1.08
CA ILE A 52 5.27 3.90 -2.46
C ILE A 52 3.95 4.14 -3.17
N SER A 53 2.90 3.34 -2.92
CA SER A 53 1.64 3.44 -3.66
C SER A 53 0.80 4.65 -3.27
N VAL A 54 0.99 5.21 -2.07
CA VAL A 54 0.19 6.33 -1.54
C VAL A 54 0.83 7.70 -1.76
N GLN A 55 2.13 7.76 -2.04
CA GLN A 55 2.80 9.04 -2.32
C GLN A 55 2.55 9.44 -3.77
N ASN A 56 2.44 10.74 -4.07
CA ASN A 56 2.47 11.24 -5.44
C ASN A 56 3.93 11.40 -5.92
N ASN A 57 4.12 11.59 -7.23
CA ASN A 57 5.46 11.66 -7.82
C ASN A 57 6.28 12.83 -7.26
N LYS A 58 5.67 13.99 -7.01
CA LYS A 58 6.33 15.14 -6.39
C LYS A 58 6.88 14.80 -5.01
N THR A 59 6.09 14.14 -4.16
CA THR A 59 6.51 13.70 -2.82
C THR A 59 7.65 12.68 -2.90
N LEU A 60 7.58 11.74 -3.84
CA LEU A 60 8.66 10.76 -4.05
C LEU A 60 9.94 11.44 -4.53
N LEU A 61 9.87 12.35 -5.50
CA LEU A 61 11.01 13.11 -6.01
C LEU A 61 11.66 13.93 -4.90
N THR A 62 10.88 14.67 -4.09
CA THR A 62 11.40 15.40 -2.93
C THR A 62 12.05 14.45 -1.93
N SER A 63 11.45 13.28 -1.66
CA SER A 63 12.01 12.31 -0.72
C SER A 63 13.31 11.67 -1.21
N ILE A 64 13.42 11.40 -2.52
CA ILE A 64 14.65 10.90 -3.14
C ILE A 64 15.73 11.97 -3.06
N ARG A 65 15.40 13.21 -3.46
CA ARG A 65 16.33 14.34 -3.42
C ARG A 65 16.89 14.55 -2.02
N ASN A 66 16.01 14.69 -1.02
CA ASN A 66 16.42 14.89 0.37
C ASN A 66 17.23 13.68 0.87
N GLY A 67 16.82 12.46 0.54
CA GLY A 67 17.54 11.25 0.95
C GLY A 67 18.94 11.10 0.35
N VAL A 68 19.21 11.75 -0.79
CA VAL A 68 20.55 11.84 -1.38
C VAL A 68 21.34 13.01 -0.78
N GLU A 69 20.73 14.19 -0.65
CA GLU A 69 21.36 15.39 -0.08
C GLU A 69 21.78 15.17 1.39
N ASP A 70 20.96 14.47 2.18
CA ASP A 70 21.23 14.14 3.59
C ASP A 70 22.27 13.02 3.76
N SER A 71 22.64 12.33 2.68
CA SER A 71 23.59 11.24 2.72
C SER A 71 25.00 11.74 2.37
N ASP A 72 25.79 12.10 3.39
CA ASP A 72 27.21 12.48 3.27
C ASP A 72 28.05 11.45 2.46
N ALA A 73 27.58 10.20 2.40
CA ALA A 73 28.24 9.11 1.67
C ALA A 73 28.02 9.15 0.13
N VAL A 74 27.07 9.96 -0.35
CA VAL A 74 26.65 9.98 -1.76
C VAL A 74 26.97 11.37 -2.33
N ASN A 75 28.19 11.57 -2.80
CA ASN A 75 28.57 12.80 -3.52
C ASN A 75 28.04 12.83 -4.97
N THR A 76 26.86 12.23 -5.21
CA THR A 76 26.25 12.10 -6.52
C THR A 76 25.11 13.09 -6.63
N LYS A 77 25.25 14.09 -7.50
CA LYS A 77 24.11 14.93 -7.91
C LYS A 77 23.27 14.14 -8.92
N LEU A 78 22.07 13.72 -8.52
CA LEU A 78 21.11 13.14 -9.44
C LEU A 78 20.45 14.24 -10.27
N SER A 79 20.35 14.04 -11.58
CA SER A 79 19.51 14.89 -12.41
C SER A 79 18.03 14.63 -12.13
N LEU A 80 17.14 15.52 -12.60
CA LEU A 80 15.70 15.29 -12.52
C LEU A 80 15.29 14.01 -13.27
N LEU A 81 15.94 13.71 -14.40
CA LEU A 81 15.68 12.50 -15.19
C LEU A 81 16.07 11.24 -14.42
N ASP A 82 17.24 11.23 -13.76
CA ASP A 82 17.68 10.11 -12.92
C ASP A 82 16.69 9.84 -11.77
N MET A 83 16.19 10.91 -11.14
CA MET A 83 15.18 10.77 -10.09
C MET A 83 13.85 10.24 -10.64
N LEU A 84 13.42 10.65 -11.83
CA LEU A 84 12.21 10.13 -12.48
C LEU A 84 12.35 8.65 -12.87
N ASP A 85 13.55 8.21 -13.27
CA ASP A 85 13.87 6.81 -13.52
C ASP A 85 13.75 5.98 -12.24
N ILE A 86 14.31 6.47 -11.12
CA ILE A 86 14.17 5.83 -9.80
C ILE A 86 12.70 5.77 -9.37
N VAL A 87 11.93 6.86 -9.53
CA VAL A 87 10.48 6.85 -9.23
C VAL A 87 9.79 5.79 -10.09
N THR A 88 10.09 5.70 -11.38
CA THR A 88 9.52 4.69 -12.27
C THR A 88 9.88 3.28 -11.82
N HIS A 89 11.11 3.08 -11.34
CA HIS A 89 11.55 1.82 -10.75
C HIS A 89 10.74 1.43 -9.51
N LEU A 90 10.62 2.34 -8.55
CA LEU A 90 9.83 2.15 -7.32
C LEU A 90 8.36 1.86 -7.63
N ARG A 91 7.74 2.60 -8.57
CA ARG A 91 6.35 2.39 -8.98
C ARG A 91 6.13 1.02 -9.62
N ASN A 92 7.07 0.53 -10.42
CA ASN A 92 6.95 -0.80 -11.03
C ASN A 92 7.07 -1.94 -10.03
N HIS A 93 7.79 -1.74 -8.92
CA HIS A 93 7.89 -2.72 -7.82
C HIS A 93 6.61 -2.83 -7.00
N ASN A 94 5.73 -1.83 -7.06
CA ASN A 94 4.56 -1.72 -6.19
C ASN A 94 3.24 -1.82 -6.98
N THR A 95 2.14 -2.06 -6.28
CA THR A 95 0.81 -2.16 -6.90
C THR A 95 0.12 -0.79 -6.87
N ALA A 96 -0.21 -0.24 -8.03
CA ALA A 96 -0.85 1.07 -8.11
C ALA A 96 -2.27 1.02 -7.56
N LEU A 97 -2.68 2.06 -6.82
CA LEU A 97 -4.00 2.11 -6.17
C LEU A 97 -5.16 2.03 -7.17
N LYS A 98 -4.99 2.60 -8.36
CA LYS A 98 -5.99 2.55 -9.44
C LYS A 98 -6.27 1.12 -9.95
N ASP A 99 -5.33 0.19 -9.77
CA ASP A 99 -5.44 -1.19 -10.29
C ASP A 99 -6.33 -2.09 -9.41
N PHE A 100 -6.77 -1.59 -8.24
CA PHE A 100 -7.66 -2.33 -7.34
C PHE A 100 -9.12 -2.34 -7.80
N GLY A 101 -9.54 -1.40 -8.65
CA GLY A 101 -10.88 -1.40 -9.26
C GLY A 101 -12.03 -1.21 -8.26
N LEU A 102 -11.84 -0.36 -7.25
CA LEU A 102 -12.84 -0.08 -6.21
C LEU A 102 -13.79 1.09 -6.55
N ASP A 103 -13.96 1.44 -7.82
CA ASP A 103 -14.83 2.54 -8.30
C ASP A 103 -14.73 3.81 -7.44
N ALA A 104 -13.53 4.38 -7.37
CA ALA A 104 -13.19 5.49 -6.48
C ALA A 104 -12.44 6.59 -7.22
N ASN A 105 -12.68 7.83 -6.80
CA ASN A 105 -11.98 9.01 -7.32
C ASN A 105 -11.06 9.65 -6.26
N ARG A 106 -11.17 9.24 -4.99
CA ARG A 106 -10.27 9.63 -3.91
C ARG A 106 -9.76 8.42 -3.14
N ALA A 107 -8.54 8.51 -2.65
CA ALA A 107 -7.96 7.56 -1.71
C ALA A 107 -7.38 8.32 -0.52
N PHE A 108 -7.55 7.81 0.69
CA PHE A 108 -6.95 8.36 1.89
C PHE A 108 -6.16 7.28 2.61
N HIS A 109 -5.02 7.66 3.17
CA HIS A 109 -4.14 6.75 3.87
C HIS A 109 -4.24 7.03 5.37
N GLY A 110 -4.85 6.09 6.09
CA GLY A 110 -4.95 6.09 7.54
C GLY A 110 -4.08 5.03 8.18
N ALA A 111 -4.04 5.05 9.51
CA ALA A 111 -3.49 3.97 10.32
C ALA A 111 -4.62 3.26 11.05
N GLY A 112 -4.55 1.93 11.14
CA GLY A 112 -5.33 1.13 12.07
C GLY A 112 -4.38 0.55 13.11
N THR A 113 -4.55 0.93 14.38
CA THR A 113 -3.76 0.38 15.49
C THR A 113 -4.60 -0.69 16.20
N LEU A 114 -4.05 -1.90 16.29
CA LEU A 114 -4.68 -3.02 16.98
C LEU A 114 -4.71 -2.75 18.49
N ASP A 115 -5.91 -2.66 19.05
CA ASP A 115 -6.10 -2.65 20.49
C ASP A 115 -6.05 -4.08 21.08
N GLU A 116 -6.13 -4.19 22.40
CA GLU A 116 -6.09 -5.49 23.08
C GLU A 116 -7.24 -6.40 22.66
N TYR A 117 -8.44 -5.86 22.39
CA TYR A 117 -9.59 -6.64 21.93
C TYR A 117 -9.40 -7.20 20.51
N ALA A 118 -8.74 -6.44 19.63
CA ALA A 118 -8.36 -6.88 18.30
C ALA A 118 -7.34 -8.02 18.37
N LYS A 119 -6.34 -7.90 19.25
CA LYS A 119 -5.35 -8.96 19.51
C LYS A 119 -6.02 -10.24 20.02
N GLU A 120 -6.94 -10.12 20.99
CA GLU A 120 -7.72 -11.24 21.52
C GLU A 120 -8.56 -11.94 20.44
N ARG A 121 -9.26 -11.19 19.57
CA ARG A 121 -10.04 -11.76 18.45
C ARG A 121 -9.14 -12.50 17.47
N LEU A 122 -8.01 -11.91 17.09
CA LEU A 122 -7.06 -12.51 16.14
C LEU A 122 -6.49 -13.82 16.67
N GLU A 123 -6.15 -13.87 17.96
CA GLU A 123 -5.67 -15.09 18.61
C GLU A 123 -6.78 -16.14 18.71
N LYS A 124 -7.95 -15.77 19.26
CA LYS A 124 -9.05 -16.69 19.56
C LYS A 124 -9.72 -17.26 18.30
N GLU A 125 -9.97 -16.42 17.30
CA GLU A 125 -10.74 -16.81 16.12
C GLU A 125 -9.85 -17.16 14.93
N GLY A 126 -8.69 -16.51 14.82
CA GLY A 126 -7.76 -16.66 13.71
C GLY A 126 -6.57 -17.58 13.99
N GLY A 127 -6.22 -17.80 15.26
CA GLY A 127 -4.94 -18.41 15.63
C GLY A 127 -3.74 -17.59 15.14
N VAL A 128 -3.91 -16.27 15.00
CA VAL A 128 -2.89 -15.35 14.52
C VAL A 128 -2.51 -14.40 15.66
N LEU A 129 -1.26 -14.48 16.10
CA LEU A 129 -0.71 -13.50 17.03
C LEU A 129 0.00 -12.41 16.21
N PRO A 130 -0.47 -11.14 16.28
CA PRO A 130 0.26 -10.05 15.68
C PRO A 130 1.63 -9.94 16.36
N PRO A 131 2.72 -9.89 15.61
CA PRO A 131 4.04 -9.72 16.18
C PRO A 131 4.19 -8.26 16.68
N LYS A 132 4.99 -8.05 17.72
CA LYS A 132 5.07 -6.76 18.46
C LYS A 132 5.43 -5.56 17.57
N ASP A 133 6.11 -5.79 16.45
CA ASP A 133 6.48 -4.80 15.44
C ASP A 133 5.31 -4.39 14.52
N GLN A 134 4.13 -4.97 14.70
CA GLN A 134 2.97 -4.83 13.81
C GLN A 134 1.66 -4.62 14.58
N GLU A 135 1.68 -3.69 15.52
CA GLU A 135 0.46 -3.22 16.17
C GLU A 135 -0.22 -2.11 15.37
N THR A 136 0.53 -1.37 14.55
CA THR A 136 -0.01 -0.34 13.66
C THR A 136 0.16 -0.75 12.21
N PHE A 137 -0.95 -0.81 11.49
CA PHE A 137 -0.97 -1.07 10.05
C PHE A 137 -1.50 0.13 9.29
N LYS A 138 -1.02 0.25 8.06
CA LYS A 138 -1.46 1.27 7.12
C LYS A 138 -2.67 0.75 6.34
N VAL A 139 -3.70 1.57 6.25
CA VAL A 139 -4.93 1.27 5.53
C VAL A 139 -5.16 2.35 4.49
N VAL A 140 -5.46 1.94 3.26
CA VAL A 140 -5.88 2.86 2.20
C VAL A 140 -7.39 2.74 2.06
N ALA A 141 -8.13 3.77 2.45
CA ALA A 141 -9.56 3.87 2.24
C ALA A 141 -9.85 4.54 0.89
N PHE A 142 -10.78 3.97 0.13
CA PHE A 142 -11.18 4.47 -1.18
C PHE A 142 -12.56 5.11 -1.08
N TYR A 143 -12.74 6.26 -1.73
CA TYR A 143 -13.95 7.05 -1.67
C TYR A 143 -14.42 7.42 -3.07
N ASN A 144 -15.74 7.45 -3.26
CA ASN A 144 -16.39 8.01 -4.44
C ASN A 144 -17.10 9.30 -4.05
N VAL A 145 -16.42 10.43 -4.24
CA VAL A 145 -16.93 11.76 -3.90
C VAL A 145 -17.66 12.33 -5.12
N PRO A 146 -18.97 12.64 -5.07
CA PRO A 146 -19.76 13.02 -6.24
C PRO A 146 -19.19 14.19 -7.08
N ASP A 147 -18.64 15.21 -6.41
CA ASP A 147 -18.11 16.42 -7.07
C ASP A 147 -16.63 16.33 -7.46
N ALA A 148 -15.97 15.23 -7.12
CA ALA A 148 -14.57 15.02 -7.45
C ALA A 148 -14.42 14.59 -8.91
N LYS A 149 -13.98 15.54 -9.76
CA LYS A 149 -13.59 15.27 -11.14
C LYS A 149 -12.17 14.68 -11.21
N GLY A 150 -11.91 13.93 -12.29
CA GLY A 150 -10.58 13.43 -12.65
C GLY A 150 -10.26 12.01 -12.16
N PRO A 151 -9.06 11.50 -12.48
CA PRO A 151 -8.58 10.20 -12.03
C PRO A 151 -8.50 10.10 -10.50
N LEU A 152 -8.39 8.85 -10.01
CA LEU A 152 -8.12 8.55 -8.61
C LEU A 152 -6.91 9.35 -8.11
N SER A 153 -7.10 10.14 -7.06
CA SER A 153 -6.03 10.88 -6.40
C SER A 153 -5.98 10.60 -4.90
N VAL A 154 -4.77 10.51 -4.37
CA VAL A 154 -4.55 10.41 -2.92
C VAL A 154 -4.75 11.78 -2.28
N VAL A 155 -5.62 11.83 -1.27
CA VAL A 155 -5.88 13.00 -0.44
C VAL A 155 -4.76 13.13 0.59
N PRO A 156 -4.05 14.27 0.63
CA PRO A 156 -3.06 14.54 1.68
C PRO A 156 -3.68 14.50 3.07
N ASP A 157 -2.88 14.19 4.10
CA ASP A 157 -3.32 14.24 5.49
C ASP A 157 -3.51 15.69 5.96
N ASN A 158 -4.68 16.24 5.62
CA ASN A 158 -5.12 17.59 5.95
C ASN A 158 -6.58 17.51 6.40
N LEU A 159 -6.88 18.07 7.59
CA LEU A 159 -8.18 17.98 8.23
C LEU A 159 -9.32 18.44 7.30
N SER A 160 -9.19 19.61 6.67
CA SER A 160 -10.25 20.16 5.82
C SER A 160 -10.51 19.32 4.56
N LEU A 161 -9.48 18.65 4.03
CA LEU A 161 -9.63 17.75 2.88
C LEU A 161 -10.12 16.36 3.28
N ARG A 162 -10.00 16.00 4.56
CA ARG A 162 -10.50 14.73 5.11
C ARG A 162 -11.99 14.82 5.46
N ASP A 163 -12.49 16.00 5.82
CA ASP A 163 -13.90 16.17 6.21
C ASP A 163 -14.88 15.91 5.04
N VAL A 164 -14.43 16.07 3.79
CA VAL A 164 -15.22 15.69 2.60
C VAL A 164 -15.23 14.18 2.32
N LEU A 165 -14.46 13.39 3.08
CA LEU A 165 -14.36 11.94 2.94
C LEU A 165 -15.27 11.25 3.96
N GLU A 166 -16.56 11.49 3.83
CA GLU A 166 -17.56 10.92 4.74
C GLU A 166 -17.58 9.37 4.68
N PRO A 167 -17.84 8.67 5.80
CA PRO A 167 -17.85 7.20 5.84
C PRO A 167 -18.85 6.52 4.89
N ASN A 168 -19.97 7.17 4.59
CA ASN A 168 -20.97 6.72 3.60
C ASN A 168 -20.40 6.69 2.17
N LEU A 169 -19.43 7.56 1.84
CA LEU A 169 -18.80 7.70 0.52
C LEU A 169 -17.66 6.71 0.28
N VAL A 170 -17.23 5.96 1.30
CA VAL A 170 -16.26 4.87 1.14
C VAL A 170 -16.75 3.94 0.02
N THR A 171 -15.87 3.26 -0.69
CA THR A 171 -16.23 2.18 -1.62
C THR A 171 -15.51 0.88 -1.30
N GLY A 172 -14.37 0.98 -0.61
CA GLY A 172 -13.61 -0.15 -0.14
C GLY A 172 -12.30 0.27 0.50
N PHE A 173 -11.47 -0.74 0.79
CA PHE A 173 -10.18 -0.56 1.44
C PHE A 173 -9.12 -1.38 0.72
N ALA A 174 -7.86 -0.95 0.82
CA ALA A 174 -6.71 -1.79 0.50
C ALA A 174 -5.69 -1.77 1.63
N VAL A 175 -5.05 -2.92 1.81
CA VAL A 175 -3.96 -3.13 2.77
C VAL A 175 -2.83 -3.87 2.09
N PHE A 176 -1.60 -3.55 2.46
CA PHE A 176 -0.40 -4.22 1.97
C PHE A 176 0.27 -4.91 3.15
N MET A 177 0.37 -6.23 3.06
CA MET A 177 0.71 -7.10 4.18
C MET A 177 1.83 -8.06 3.78
N PRO A 178 2.83 -8.31 4.64
CA PRO A 178 3.84 -9.32 4.36
C PRO A 178 3.23 -10.74 4.42
N LEU A 179 3.60 -11.60 3.47
CA LEU A 179 3.26 -13.02 3.45
C LEU A 179 4.23 -13.83 4.31
N ARG A 180 4.14 -13.63 5.63
CA ARG A 180 4.95 -14.37 6.61
C ARG A 180 4.78 -15.88 6.40
N ASN A 181 5.87 -16.64 6.52
CA ASN A 181 5.94 -18.10 6.38
C ASN A 181 5.83 -18.66 4.95
N TYR A 182 5.80 -17.83 3.90
CA TYR A 182 5.99 -18.32 2.54
C TYR A 182 7.48 -18.50 2.23
N LYS A 183 7.86 -19.63 1.60
CA LYS A 183 9.28 -19.90 1.31
C LYS A 183 9.81 -18.91 0.25
N GLY A 184 11.01 -18.39 0.46
CA GLY A 184 11.71 -17.55 -0.53
C GLY A 184 11.73 -16.04 -0.23
N GLY A 185 11.36 -15.61 0.99
CA GLY A 185 11.64 -14.25 1.47
C GLY A 185 10.42 -13.33 1.63
N ASP A 186 10.68 -12.02 1.61
CA ASP A 186 9.76 -10.91 1.93
C ASP A 186 8.71 -10.63 0.85
N TYR A 187 7.88 -11.62 0.53
CA TYR A 187 6.73 -11.42 -0.33
C TYR A 187 5.71 -10.49 0.34
N GLU A 188 5.13 -9.57 -0.43
CA GLU A 188 4.03 -8.72 -0.01
C GLU A 188 2.76 -9.13 -0.74
N VAL A 189 1.63 -9.13 -0.03
CA VAL A 189 0.30 -9.21 -0.63
C VAL A 189 -0.43 -7.88 -0.45
N ALA A 190 -0.86 -7.32 -1.57
CA ALA A 190 -1.83 -6.24 -1.61
C ALA A 190 -3.23 -6.85 -1.69
N ILE A 191 -4.09 -6.52 -0.73
CA ILE A 191 -5.46 -7.03 -0.63
C ILE A 191 -6.40 -5.83 -0.69
N ALA A 192 -7.29 -5.81 -1.68
CA ALA A 192 -8.38 -4.84 -1.76
C ALA A 192 -9.73 -5.52 -1.50
N VAL A 193 -10.55 -4.88 -0.68
CA VAL A 193 -11.87 -5.35 -0.26
C VAL A 193 -12.93 -4.26 -0.45
N ASP A 194 -14.20 -4.67 -0.60
CA ASP A 194 -15.33 -3.73 -0.48
C ASP A 194 -15.69 -3.44 0.98
N LYS A 195 -16.73 -2.62 1.18
CA LYS A 195 -17.33 -2.34 2.50
C LYS A 195 -17.76 -3.59 3.28
N ASP A 196 -18.09 -4.68 2.59
CA ASP A 196 -18.49 -5.93 3.22
C ASP A 196 -17.30 -6.86 3.48
N ILE A 197 -16.06 -6.37 3.32
CA ILE A 197 -14.82 -7.11 3.52
C ILE A 197 -14.70 -8.30 2.53
N ARG A 198 -15.36 -8.22 1.38
CA ARG A 198 -15.18 -9.18 0.28
C ARG A 198 -14.02 -8.75 -0.59
N ILE A 199 -13.09 -9.67 -0.81
CA ILE A 199 -11.89 -9.44 -1.62
C ILE A 199 -12.29 -9.14 -3.06
N LYS A 200 -11.96 -7.94 -3.53
CA LYS A 200 -12.13 -7.52 -4.94
C LYS A 200 -10.88 -7.78 -5.76
N LYS A 201 -9.71 -7.60 -5.15
CA LYS A 201 -8.43 -7.79 -5.82
C LYS A 201 -7.39 -8.27 -4.83
N MET A 202 -6.49 -9.11 -5.31
CA MET A 202 -5.30 -9.52 -4.59
C MET A 202 -4.12 -9.57 -5.56
N VAL A 203 -3.00 -8.97 -5.17
CA VAL A 203 -1.75 -8.98 -5.94
C VAL A 203 -0.62 -9.37 -5.02
N ILE A 204 0.16 -10.36 -5.41
CA ILE A 204 1.36 -10.78 -4.68
C ILE A 204 2.58 -10.24 -5.41
N ARG A 205 3.44 -9.53 -4.69
CA ARG A 205 4.73 -9.03 -5.14
C ARG A 205 5.84 -9.85 -4.50
N ALA A 206 6.79 -10.27 -5.33
CA ALA A 206 8.03 -10.90 -4.88
C ALA A 206 9.00 -9.83 -4.36
N PRO A 207 10.07 -10.22 -3.64
CA PRO A 207 11.04 -9.27 -3.09
C PRO A 207 11.74 -8.39 -4.14
N ASP A 208 11.78 -8.85 -5.40
CA ASP A 208 12.32 -8.14 -6.56
C ASP A 208 11.26 -7.30 -7.29
N GLY A 209 10.09 -7.06 -6.67
CA GLY A 209 8.97 -6.29 -7.21
C GLY A 209 8.19 -6.99 -8.33
N THR A 210 8.64 -8.15 -8.80
CA THR A 210 7.91 -8.90 -9.83
C THR A 210 6.57 -9.39 -9.29
N ALA A 211 5.64 -9.70 -10.19
CA ALA A 211 4.35 -10.31 -9.85
C ALA A 211 4.33 -11.75 -10.37
N PRO A 212 4.82 -12.75 -9.61
CA PRO A 212 4.91 -14.14 -10.08
C PRO A 212 3.56 -14.66 -10.54
N ARG A 213 3.51 -15.15 -11.79
CA ARG A 213 2.25 -15.49 -12.47
C ARG A 213 1.51 -16.62 -11.77
N ASP A 214 2.23 -17.58 -11.24
CA ASP A 214 1.73 -18.74 -10.49
C ASP A 214 1.12 -18.33 -9.14
N LEU A 215 1.82 -17.50 -8.34
CA LEU A 215 1.32 -16.98 -7.07
C LEU A 215 0.07 -16.11 -7.29
N ASN A 216 0.12 -15.21 -8.27
CA ASN A 216 -1.01 -14.32 -8.58
C ASN A 216 -2.20 -15.09 -9.17
N ARG A 217 -1.96 -16.19 -9.90
CA ARG A 217 -3.04 -17.10 -10.34
C ARG A 217 -3.70 -17.80 -9.14
N ALA A 218 -2.92 -18.20 -8.14
CA ALA A 218 -3.46 -18.76 -6.89
C ALA A 218 -4.21 -17.71 -6.08
N ALA A 219 -3.68 -16.49 -5.96
CA ALA A 219 -4.29 -15.37 -5.25
C ALA A 219 -5.67 -14.98 -5.81
N ARG A 220 -5.86 -15.05 -7.13
CA ARG A 220 -7.18 -14.80 -7.77
C ARG A 220 -8.30 -15.69 -7.25
N ARG A 221 -7.99 -16.88 -6.73
CA ARG A 221 -8.99 -17.79 -6.14
C ARG A 221 -9.61 -17.26 -4.85
N TYR A 222 -9.05 -16.20 -4.27
CA TYR A 222 -9.58 -15.56 -3.08
C TYR A 222 -10.53 -14.40 -3.40
N ILE A 223 -10.63 -13.97 -4.66
CA ILE A 223 -11.58 -12.94 -5.08
C ILE A 223 -13.01 -13.42 -4.78
N GLY A 224 -13.82 -12.52 -4.22
CA GLY A 224 -15.18 -12.77 -3.76
C GLY A 224 -15.28 -13.44 -2.38
N LYS A 225 -14.16 -13.82 -1.77
CA LYS A 225 -14.11 -14.42 -0.42
C LYS A 225 -13.89 -13.34 0.64
N GLY A 226 -14.01 -13.75 1.90
CA GLY A 226 -14.08 -12.82 3.02
C GLY A 226 -15.50 -12.35 3.25
N ASN A 227 -15.78 -11.93 4.48
CA ASN A 227 -17.04 -11.30 4.84
C ASN A 227 -16.86 -10.60 6.19
N ARG A 228 -17.53 -9.47 6.36
CA ARG A 228 -17.55 -8.72 7.60
C ARG A 228 -18.03 -9.61 8.76
N GLY A 229 -17.33 -9.54 9.89
CA GLY A 229 -17.60 -10.35 11.09
C GLY A 229 -17.42 -11.86 10.94
N LYS A 230 -16.81 -12.37 9.86
CA LYS A 230 -16.56 -13.80 9.67
C LYS A 230 -15.07 -14.11 9.54
N TYR A 231 -14.44 -14.44 10.66
CA TYR A 231 -13.04 -14.86 10.74
C TYR A 231 -12.78 -16.30 10.29
N ARG A 232 -13.77 -16.95 9.65
CA ARG A 232 -13.61 -18.31 9.12
C ARG A 232 -12.40 -18.38 8.19
N ARG A 233 -11.65 -19.47 8.32
CA ARG A 233 -10.44 -19.75 7.52
C ARG A 233 -10.67 -19.44 6.04
N LEU A 234 -9.92 -18.46 5.53
CA LEU A 234 -9.96 -18.06 4.14
C LEU A 234 -9.36 -19.19 3.30
N ARG A 235 -10.16 -19.84 2.45
CA ARG A 235 -9.70 -20.97 1.62
C ARG A 235 -9.71 -20.60 0.16
N GLY A 236 -8.56 -20.66 -0.52
CA GLY A 236 -8.47 -20.47 -1.96
C GLY A 236 -9.04 -21.65 -2.75
N GLY A 237 -8.93 -22.85 -2.19
CA GLY A 237 -9.25 -24.11 -2.88
C GLY A 237 -8.16 -24.51 -3.89
N GLY A 238 -8.06 -25.82 -4.17
CA GLY A 238 -7.07 -26.39 -5.07
C GLY A 238 -5.84 -27.00 -4.37
N ALA A 239 -4.91 -27.53 -5.17
CA ALA A 239 -3.69 -28.22 -4.72
C ALA A 239 -2.42 -27.39 -4.99
N GLY A 240 -1.27 -27.89 -4.55
CA GLY A 240 0.04 -27.31 -4.83
C GLY A 240 0.25 -25.92 -4.21
N ILE A 241 0.61 -24.94 -5.03
CA ILE A 241 0.94 -23.56 -4.61
C ILE A 241 -0.21 -22.91 -3.82
N SER A 242 -1.46 -23.12 -4.24
CA SER A 242 -2.63 -22.52 -3.55
C SER A 242 -2.73 -22.99 -2.09
N LYS A 243 -2.45 -24.28 -1.84
CA LYS A 243 -2.46 -24.86 -0.49
C LYS A 243 -1.26 -24.37 0.34
N LYS A 244 -0.10 -24.14 -0.30
CA LYS A 244 1.09 -23.59 0.35
C LYS A 244 0.89 -22.13 0.79
N LEU A 245 0.20 -21.33 -0.02
CA LEU A 245 -0.09 -19.92 0.27
C LEU A 245 -1.21 -19.72 1.29
N GLU A 246 -2.10 -20.70 1.47
CA GLU A 246 -3.35 -20.53 2.22
C GLU A 246 -3.13 -20.00 3.65
N LYS A 247 -2.17 -20.56 4.39
CA LYS A 247 -1.90 -20.11 5.76
C LYS A 247 -1.41 -18.67 5.81
N SER A 248 -0.47 -18.32 4.93
CA SER A 248 0.13 -16.97 4.86
C SER A 248 -0.89 -15.92 4.40
N ILE A 249 -1.67 -16.21 3.35
CA ILE A 249 -2.73 -15.32 2.87
C ILE A 249 -3.81 -15.16 3.92
N HIS A 250 -4.22 -16.24 4.59
CA HIS A 250 -5.23 -16.15 5.64
C HIS A 250 -4.76 -15.27 6.80
N ALA A 251 -3.52 -15.44 7.28
CA ALA A 251 -2.97 -14.60 8.33
C ALA A 251 -2.87 -13.13 7.92
N ALA A 252 -2.34 -12.85 6.71
CA ALA A 252 -2.26 -11.51 6.15
C ALA A 252 -3.64 -10.86 5.99
N PHE A 253 -4.64 -11.63 5.54
CA PHE A 253 -6.02 -11.17 5.43
C PHE A 253 -6.60 -10.82 6.80
N LEU A 254 -6.47 -11.69 7.80
CA LEU A 254 -7.03 -11.43 9.13
C LEU A 254 -6.43 -10.17 9.77
N LEU A 255 -5.10 -10.05 9.77
CA LEU A 255 -4.42 -8.86 10.30
C LEU A 255 -4.82 -7.59 9.55
N GLY A 256 -4.84 -7.66 8.22
CA GLY A 256 -5.21 -6.52 7.38
C GLY A 256 -6.66 -6.08 7.59
N MET A 257 -7.59 -7.02 7.75
CA MET A 257 -9.00 -6.68 7.99
C MET A 257 -9.24 -6.15 9.40
N GLU A 258 -8.49 -6.64 10.38
CA GLU A 258 -8.55 -6.07 11.73
C GLU A 258 -8.05 -4.63 11.74
N ALA A 259 -6.98 -4.33 11.01
CA ALA A 259 -6.53 -2.95 10.81
C ALA A 259 -7.61 -2.07 10.14
N VAL A 260 -8.32 -2.60 9.13
CA VAL A 260 -9.45 -1.90 8.50
C VAL A 260 -10.55 -1.62 9.53
N TYR A 261 -10.91 -2.57 10.38
CA TYR A 261 -11.91 -2.33 11.42
C TYR A 261 -11.49 -1.26 12.42
N MET A 262 -10.23 -1.25 12.85
CA MET A 262 -9.72 -0.22 13.76
C MET A 262 -9.75 1.16 13.08
N TYR A 263 -9.30 1.25 11.82
CA TYR A 263 -9.42 2.49 11.04
C TYR A 263 -10.88 2.97 10.93
N GLU A 264 -11.82 2.07 10.60
CA GLU A 264 -13.24 2.42 10.49
C GLU A 264 -13.84 2.89 11.82
N ARG A 265 -13.42 2.30 12.95
CA ARG A 265 -13.86 2.74 14.27
C ARG A 265 -13.39 4.17 14.53
N ASP A 266 -12.10 4.43 14.34
CA ASP A 266 -11.50 5.74 14.59
C ASP A 266 -12.12 6.81 13.69
N GLU A 267 -12.43 6.49 12.42
CA GLU A 267 -13.17 7.40 11.54
C GLU A 267 -14.60 7.65 12.01
N ARG A 268 -15.31 6.62 12.49
CA ARG A 268 -16.67 6.81 13.01
C ARG A 268 -16.68 7.72 14.22
N GLU A 269 -15.73 7.56 15.14
CA GLU A 269 -15.59 8.42 16.32
C GLU A 269 -15.30 9.86 15.92
N ARG A 270 -14.43 10.08 14.92
CA ARG A 270 -14.14 11.41 14.37
C ARG A 270 -15.37 12.11 13.83
N PHE A 271 -16.19 11.44 13.03
CA PHE A 271 -17.38 12.04 12.38
C PHE A 271 -18.63 12.06 13.28
N ALA A 272 -18.58 11.46 14.47
CA ALA A 272 -19.66 11.53 15.46
C ALA A 272 -19.57 12.75 16.39
N LEU A 273 -18.42 13.44 16.38
CA LEU A 273 -18.14 14.66 17.13
C LEU A 273 -18.49 15.91 16.32
#